data_AF-A0A9W7DRV0-F1
#
_entry.id   AF-A0A9W7DRV0-F1
#
_cell.length_a   1.000
_cell.length_b   1.000
_cell.length_c   1.000
_cell.angle_alpha   90.00
_cell.angle_beta   90.00
_cell.angle_gamma   90.00
#
_symmetry.space_group_name_H-M   'P 1'
#
loop_
_entity.id
_entity.type
_entity.pdbx_description
1 polymer ?
#
loop_
_entity_poly.entity_id
_entity_poly.type
_entity_poly.pdbx_seq_one_letter_code
_entity_poly.pdbx_strand_id
1 'polypeptide(L)'
;MRLSLLALLGLPISSAATPTNPLNLLNDFLTTNLAGTADGSKSGSAEDFRELKEYYKKCEGFTEKLVCDFLRNEAVNKGLTPLEHYNNIIGDDNHYSTDPSFGTKPSGIQYPYCSWRYMYSQLNRDNTAWNVAFPDQNSIYHASLVYFNEDDEFVIKGPNIPYVRYFSLQTYDPSAASLDSVIDYQMRTEFNSGSNAYNNATCGEEGDSQGSFDIRITAHGMKYEDNGFINELAALPLDRSHGFFFLFLRLYDPQPYPEDNESWPQKMSPMIDECYGVDGYENMEEAKRWGWVCPPTLKRTNTHSGIMTELPYCVKGRDDNFKNYNQGAAPGRLCLLRPNSKDNLFLPANSNMHGMFRNHDANYLIGCALHAEGIGGLRGRREGDLWARVSGELPLTANSLYDEPYVGDPTNFDIRYVSISSINRSPPSAVMKTVKDDEIITHLKEQKGDDMRNRNYVLWFGPDESLLPQVAKDEGALFMPWPREQVEDENGTLTFGDLVPYPGILYREILSQGQTLDDDERDYEQGITDIVRDRCYGSEPFYDKVAKETRQSRNLRPYCYEEMCCGDSPPECCRERRHIHSTMKQHYPKIDYYFVNEDGKMVEAGDMGGGFAV
;
A
#
# COMPACT_ATOMS: atom_id res chain seq x y z
N MET A 1 55.59 -28.43 17.82
CA MET A 1 55.89 -29.72 18.48
C MET A 1 54.86 -29.91 19.59
N ARG A 2 53.99 -30.93 19.45
CA ARG A 2 53.36 -31.78 20.49
C ARG A 2 52.82 -31.14 21.78
N LEU A 3 51.69 -31.51 22.39
CA LEU A 3 50.51 -32.36 22.15
C LEU A 3 49.70 -32.21 23.47
N SER A 4 48.38 -32.42 23.42
CA SER A 4 47.53 -32.89 24.53
C SER A 4 47.20 -31.95 25.72
N LEU A 5 45.94 -31.54 25.81
CA LEU A 5 45.07 -32.00 26.91
C LEU A 5 43.59 -31.87 26.50
N LEU A 6 42.91 -33.02 26.46
CA LEU A 6 41.49 -33.21 26.18
C LEU A 6 40.90 -33.96 27.37
N ALA A 7 39.59 -33.79 27.57
CA ALA A 7 38.67 -34.50 28.45
C ALA A 7 38.37 -33.85 29.83
N LEU A 8 37.22 -33.19 29.90
CA LEU A 8 36.09 -33.60 30.77
C LEU A 8 34.95 -32.61 30.56
N LEU A 9 33.90 -33.04 29.86
CA LEU A 9 32.49 -32.74 30.12
C LEU A 9 31.67 -33.45 29.03
N GLY A 10 31.10 -34.59 29.40
CA GLY A 10 30.22 -35.36 28.53
C GLY A 10 28.86 -34.69 28.42
N LEU A 11 28.55 -34.21 27.21
CA LEU A 11 27.20 -33.89 26.77
C LEU A 11 26.99 -34.52 25.38
N PRO A 12 25.82 -35.11 25.10
CA PRO A 12 25.54 -35.71 23.80
C PRO A 12 25.34 -34.60 22.75
N ILE A 13 26.25 -34.52 21.79
CA ILE A 13 26.09 -33.71 20.59
C ILE A 13 25.10 -34.44 19.67
N SER A 14 23.86 -33.96 19.67
CA SER A 14 22.87 -34.24 18.63
C SER A 14 23.41 -33.76 17.28
N SER A 15 23.22 -34.57 16.25
CA SER A 15 23.68 -34.36 14.88
C SER A 15 23.27 -32.99 14.34
N ALA A 16 24.27 -32.17 14.00
CA ALA A 16 24.07 -30.98 13.20
C ALA A 16 23.49 -31.38 11.83
N ALA A 17 22.30 -30.86 11.53
CA ALA A 17 21.76 -30.88 10.18
C ALA A 17 22.75 -30.17 9.25
N THR A 18 23.17 -30.88 8.20
CA THR A 18 23.94 -30.31 7.10
C THR A 18 23.19 -29.11 6.50
N PRO A 19 23.89 -28.01 6.14
CA PRO A 19 23.25 -26.91 5.43
C PRO A 19 22.71 -27.45 4.10
N THR A 20 21.40 -27.36 3.92
CA THR A 20 20.73 -27.74 2.68
C THR A 20 21.23 -26.83 1.57
N ASN A 21 21.64 -27.45 0.46
CA ASN A 21 22.03 -26.75 -0.75
C ASN A 21 20.85 -25.85 -1.21
N PRO A 22 21.04 -24.55 -1.47
CA PRO A 22 19.97 -23.66 -1.93
C PRO A 22 19.26 -24.15 -3.21
N LEU A 23 19.90 -25.00 -4.02
CA LEU A 23 19.28 -25.66 -5.16
C LEU A 23 18.22 -26.71 -4.79
N ASN A 24 18.32 -27.35 -3.61
CA ASN A 24 17.32 -28.32 -3.15
C ASN A 24 16.08 -27.64 -2.60
N LEU A 25 16.23 -26.48 -1.93
CA LEU A 25 15.09 -25.66 -1.51
C LEU A 25 14.32 -25.08 -2.69
N LEU A 26 15.01 -24.71 -3.78
CA LEU A 26 14.37 -24.28 -5.02
C LEU A 26 13.60 -25.43 -5.68
N ASN A 27 14.16 -26.64 -5.70
CA ASN A 27 13.46 -27.82 -6.24
C ASN A 27 12.22 -28.17 -5.42
N ASP A 28 12.31 -28.19 -4.09
CA ASP A 28 11.18 -28.51 -3.20
C ASP A 28 10.08 -27.44 -3.25
N PHE A 29 10.45 -26.16 -3.39
CA PHE A 29 9.50 -25.06 -3.55
C PHE A 29 8.77 -25.12 -4.91
N LEU A 30 9.46 -25.53 -5.98
CA LEU A 30 8.88 -25.64 -7.33
C LEU A 30 7.98 -26.88 -7.47
N THR A 31 8.33 -28.03 -6.89
CA THR A 31 7.45 -29.21 -6.90
C THR A 31 6.17 -28.99 -6.09
N THR A 32 6.25 -28.26 -4.97
CA THR A 32 5.08 -28.05 -4.09
C THR A 32 4.07 -27.06 -4.68
N ASN A 33 4.53 -25.99 -5.34
CA ASN A 33 3.65 -25.00 -5.97
C ASN A 33 3.02 -25.46 -7.30
N LEU A 34 3.67 -26.36 -8.04
CA LEU A 34 3.10 -26.92 -9.28
C LEU A 34 2.08 -28.04 -9.01
N ALA A 35 2.14 -28.71 -7.85
CA ALA A 35 1.15 -29.70 -7.45
C ALA A 35 -0.20 -29.08 -7.04
N GLY A 36 -0.21 -27.82 -6.58
CA GLY A 36 -1.42 -27.11 -6.11
C GLY A 36 -2.38 -26.65 -7.21
N THR A 37 -1.98 -26.67 -8.48
CA THR A 37 -2.83 -26.32 -9.62
C THR A 37 -3.15 -27.52 -10.52
N ALA A 38 -2.90 -28.74 -10.03
CA ALA A 38 -3.12 -29.97 -10.78
C ALA A 38 -4.61 -30.34 -10.82
N ASP A 39 -5.38 -29.59 -11.62
CA ASP A 39 -6.60 -30.12 -12.21
C ASP A 39 -6.20 -31.11 -13.33
N GLY A 40 -5.80 -32.31 -12.89
CA GLY A 40 -5.90 -33.60 -13.58
C GLY A 40 -5.35 -33.85 -15.00
N SER A 41 -4.86 -32.90 -15.80
CA SER A 41 -4.75 -33.16 -17.26
C SER A 41 -3.43 -32.89 -17.99
N LYS A 42 -2.37 -32.31 -17.41
CA LYS A 42 -1.08 -32.20 -18.12
C LYS A 42 0.11 -32.36 -17.19
N SER A 43 0.79 -33.51 -17.29
CA SER A 43 2.16 -33.65 -16.78
C SER A 43 3.06 -32.69 -17.55
N GLY A 44 3.54 -31.62 -16.91
CA GLY A 44 4.52 -30.72 -17.51
C GLY A 44 5.74 -31.52 -17.99
N SER A 45 6.19 -31.25 -19.21
CA SER A 45 7.31 -31.97 -19.81
C SER A 45 8.64 -31.51 -19.16
N ALA A 46 9.70 -32.33 -19.24
CA ALA A 46 11.03 -31.90 -18.79
C ALA A 46 11.56 -30.68 -19.58
N GLU A 47 11.06 -30.49 -20.80
CA GLU A 47 11.31 -29.32 -21.64
C GLU A 47 10.75 -28.05 -20.98
N ASP A 48 9.51 -28.10 -20.50
CA ASP A 48 8.80 -26.98 -19.85
C ASP A 48 9.56 -26.51 -18.59
N PHE A 49 10.10 -27.46 -17.82
CA PHE A 49 10.88 -27.14 -16.62
C PHE A 49 12.24 -26.50 -16.95
N ARG A 50 12.89 -26.96 -18.02
CA ARG A 50 14.15 -26.38 -18.49
C ARG A 50 13.94 -24.95 -18.98
N GLU A 51 12.89 -24.73 -19.76
CA GLU A 51 12.53 -23.41 -20.29
C GLU A 51 12.17 -22.43 -19.17
N LEU A 52 11.35 -22.85 -18.20
CA LEU A 52 11.00 -22.02 -17.05
C LEU A 52 12.24 -21.63 -16.22
N LYS A 53 13.18 -22.56 -16.04
CA LYS A 53 14.46 -22.28 -15.36
C LYS A 53 15.33 -21.29 -16.13
N GLU A 54 15.37 -21.40 -17.47
CA GLU A 54 16.08 -20.44 -18.31
C GLU A 54 15.43 -19.06 -18.25
N TYR A 55 14.10 -19.00 -18.28
CA TYR A 55 13.32 -17.78 -18.10
C TYR A 55 13.68 -17.05 -16.80
N TYR A 56 13.56 -17.69 -15.63
CA TYR A 56 13.89 -17.04 -14.36
C TYR A 56 15.35 -16.63 -14.29
N LYS A 57 16.27 -17.45 -14.80
CA LYS A 57 17.69 -17.09 -14.87
C LYS A 57 17.94 -15.81 -15.67
N LYS A 58 17.28 -15.64 -16.82
CA LYS A 58 17.42 -14.43 -17.66
C LYS A 58 16.71 -13.24 -17.03
N CYS A 59 15.46 -13.44 -16.61
CA CYS A 59 14.62 -12.39 -16.06
C CYS A 59 15.16 -11.85 -14.73
N GLU A 60 15.52 -12.71 -13.77
CA GLU A 60 16.10 -12.28 -12.49
C GLU A 60 17.52 -11.70 -12.65
N GLY A 61 18.19 -11.97 -13.77
CA GLY A 61 19.42 -11.29 -14.16
C GLY A 61 19.22 -9.87 -14.66
N PHE A 62 17.98 -9.49 -14.99
CA PHE A 62 17.60 -8.19 -15.54
C PHE A 62 16.75 -7.34 -14.59
N THR A 63 15.86 -7.98 -13.84
CA THR A 63 14.87 -7.33 -12.97
C THR A 63 14.59 -8.17 -11.73
N GLU A 64 13.69 -7.70 -10.86
CA GLU A 64 13.32 -8.39 -9.63
C GLU A 64 12.33 -9.53 -9.88
N LYS A 65 12.36 -10.52 -8.97
CA LYS A 65 11.49 -11.71 -9.02
C LYS A 65 10.00 -11.35 -9.17
N LEU A 66 9.55 -10.28 -8.52
CA LEU A 66 8.16 -9.78 -8.63
C LEU A 66 7.75 -9.51 -10.08
N VAL A 67 8.62 -8.85 -10.85
CA VAL A 67 8.40 -8.57 -12.27
C VAL A 67 8.44 -9.86 -13.08
N CYS A 68 9.32 -10.79 -12.74
CA CYS A 68 9.38 -12.10 -13.41
C CYS A 68 8.13 -12.95 -13.16
N ASP A 69 7.60 -12.99 -11.95
CA ASP A 69 6.34 -13.69 -11.67
C ASP A 69 5.19 -13.07 -12.49
N PHE A 70 5.19 -11.72 -12.62
CA PHE A 70 4.22 -10.98 -13.42
C PHE A 70 4.28 -11.33 -14.92
N LEU A 71 5.46 -11.23 -15.52
CA LEU A 71 5.65 -11.49 -16.95
C LEU A 71 5.33 -12.95 -17.31
N ARG A 72 5.62 -13.90 -16.41
CA ARG A 72 5.24 -15.31 -16.58
C ARG A 72 3.74 -15.48 -16.68
N ASN A 73 2.99 -14.87 -15.75
CA ASN A 73 1.53 -15.01 -15.71
C ASN A 73 0.88 -14.32 -16.93
N GLU A 74 1.43 -13.20 -17.38
CA GLU A 74 1.01 -12.55 -18.63
C GLU A 74 1.28 -13.39 -19.87
N ALA A 75 2.42 -14.09 -19.93
CA ALA A 75 2.74 -15.00 -21.02
C ALA A 75 1.70 -16.12 -21.13
N VAL A 76 1.35 -16.75 -20.00
CA VAL A 76 0.32 -17.79 -19.92
C VAL A 76 -1.02 -17.28 -20.45
N ASN A 77 -1.45 -16.08 -20.01
CA ASN A 77 -2.71 -15.48 -20.48
C ASN A 77 -2.73 -15.18 -21.98
N LYS A 78 -1.56 -15.05 -22.61
CA LYS A 78 -1.40 -14.83 -24.05
C LYS A 78 -1.16 -16.11 -24.84
N GLY A 79 -1.07 -17.26 -24.18
CA GLY A 79 -0.70 -18.53 -24.80
C GLY A 79 0.74 -18.55 -25.32
N LEU A 80 1.63 -17.77 -24.73
CA LEU A 80 3.06 -17.74 -25.01
C LEU A 80 3.83 -18.46 -23.90
N THR A 81 5.03 -18.96 -24.21
CA THR A 81 5.92 -19.39 -23.13
C THR A 81 6.48 -18.17 -22.39
N PRO A 82 6.80 -18.27 -21.08
CA PRO A 82 7.41 -17.18 -20.34
C PRO A 82 8.69 -16.63 -20.99
N LEU A 83 9.51 -17.52 -21.56
CA LEU A 83 10.77 -17.15 -22.21
C LEU A 83 10.54 -16.42 -23.54
N GLU A 84 9.63 -16.92 -24.40
CA GLU A 84 9.25 -16.25 -25.65
C GLU A 84 8.72 -14.84 -25.36
N HIS A 85 7.81 -14.73 -24.39
CA HIS A 85 7.20 -13.47 -24.00
C HIS A 85 8.24 -12.48 -23.46
N TYR A 86 9.16 -12.92 -22.61
CA TYR A 86 10.28 -12.10 -22.12
C TYR A 86 11.18 -11.59 -23.25
N ASN A 87 11.61 -12.47 -24.16
CA ASN A 87 12.48 -12.09 -25.27
C ASN A 87 11.80 -11.09 -26.21
N ASN A 88 10.47 -11.19 -26.38
CA ASN A 88 9.69 -10.24 -27.18
C ASN A 88 9.67 -8.82 -26.56
N ILE A 89 9.81 -8.70 -25.24
CA ILE A 89 9.79 -7.42 -24.52
C ILE A 89 11.15 -6.74 -24.57
N ILE A 90 12.19 -7.46 -24.14
CA ILE A 90 13.54 -6.90 -24.04
C ILE A 90 14.10 -6.61 -25.43
N GLY A 91 13.63 -7.33 -26.45
CA GLY A 91 14.28 -7.36 -27.75
C GLY A 91 15.56 -8.17 -27.60
N ASP A 92 15.69 -9.24 -28.36
CA ASP A 92 16.94 -10.00 -28.36
C ASP A 92 18.02 -9.14 -29.06
N ASP A 93 18.75 -8.32 -28.30
CA ASP A 93 19.84 -7.45 -28.77
C ASP A 93 20.90 -8.23 -29.55
N ASN A 94 20.98 -9.56 -29.39
CA ASN A 94 21.90 -10.42 -30.13
C ASN A 94 21.41 -10.79 -31.56
N HIS A 95 20.27 -10.26 -31.98
CA HIS A 95 19.78 -10.33 -33.36
C HIS A 95 19.66 -8.93 -33.99
N TYR A 96 20.70 -8.11 -33.83
CA TYR A 96 21.13 -7.17 -34.87
C TYR A 96 21.47 -7.97 -36.14
N SER A 97 20.43 -8.34 -36.86
CA SER A 97 20.54 -8.72 -38.26
C SER A 97 21.19 -7.54 -38.96
N THR A 98 22.41 -7.71 -39.45
CA THR A 98 23.12 -6.74 -40.29
C THR A 98 22.48 -6.61 -41.68
N ASP A 99 21.31 -7.19 -41.90
CA ASP A 99 20.59 -7.14 -43.17
C ASP A 99 19.66 -5.91 -43.22
N PRO A 100 20.01 -4.87 -44.02
CA PRO A 100 19.21 -3.66 -44.15
C PRO A 100 17.89 -3.85 -44.92
N SER A 101 17.63 -5.06 -45.45
CA SER A 101 16.51 -5.33 -46.36
C SER A 101 15.23 -5.83 -45.69
N PHE A 102 15.27 -6.12 -44.39
CA PHE A 102 14.05 -6.35 -43.60
C PHE A 102 13.50 -5.02 -43.11
N GLY A 103 12.56 -4.46 -43.88
CA GLY A 103 11.80 -3.26 -43.51
C GLY A 103 11.26 -3.37 -42.09
N THR A 104 11.53 -2.31 -41.30
CA THR A 104 10.99 -2.05 -39.95
C THR A 104 10.51 -3.30 -39.22
N LYS A 105 11.45 -4.06 -38.64
CA LYS A 105 11.11 -5.10 -37.65
C LYS A 105 10.11 -4.49 -36.66
N PRO A 106 9.05 -5.22 -36.24
CA PRO A 106 8.11 -4.68 -35.28
C PRO A 106 8.92 -4.23 -34.08
N SER A 107 8.82 -2.94 -33.76
CA SER A 107 9.29 -2.38 -32.50
C SER A 107 9.01 -3.41 -31.40
N GLY A 108 10.03 -3.80 -30.65
CA GLY A 108 9.89 -4.75 -29.54
C GLY A 108 8.63 -4.42 -28.72
N ILE A 109 7.99 -5.46 -28.19
CA ILE A 109 6.75 -5.29 -27.45
C ILE A 109 7.00 -4.28 -26.31
N GLN A 110 6.45 -3.08 -26.44
CA GLN A 110 6.60 -2.02 -25.46
C GLN A 110 5.51 -2.15 -24.41
N TYR A 111 5.91 -2.56 -23.20
CA TYR A 111 5.02 -2.59 -22.04
C TYR A 111 4.79 -1.18 -21.49
N PRO A 112 3.54 -0.78 -21.15
CA PRO A 112 2.35 -1.61 -21.14
C PRO A 112 1.62 -1.61 -22.49
N TYR A 113 0.87 -2.67 -22.78
CA TYR A 113 -0.01 -2.73 -23.97
C TYR A 113 -1.20 -1.77 -23.90
N CYS A 114 -1.48 -1.23 -22.72
CA CYS A 114 -2.67 -0.45 -22.42
C CYS A 114 -2.43 0.51 -21.25
N SER A 115 -3.18 1.61 -21.22
CA SER A 115 -2.94 2.77 -20.34
C SER A 115 -3.09 2.45 -18.85
N TRP A 116 -4.08 1.65 -18.48
CA TRP A 116 -4.39 1.29 -17.10
C TRP A 116 -4.77 -0.19 -17.04
N ARG A 117 -3.87 -1.03 -16.51
CA ARG A 117 -3.99 -2.50 -16.61
C ARG A 117 -4.67 -3.15 -15.42
N TYR A 118 -4.52 -2.54 -14.25
CA TYR A 118 -5.03 -3.06 -12.99
C TYR A 118 -5.61 -1.92 -12.20
N MET A 119 -6.82 -2.16 -11.74
CA MET A 119 -7.56 -1.26 -10.89
C MET A 119 -8.01 -2.06 -9.69
N TYR A 120 -7.64 -1.60 -8.51
CA TYR A 120 -8.24 -2.04 -7.26
C TYR A 120 -9.18 -0.94 -6.80
N SER A 121 -10.47 -1.22 -6.86
CA SER A 121 -11.52 -0.40 -6.26
C SER A 121 -12.33 -1.30 -5.34
N GLN A 122 -12.68 -0.77 -4.18
CA GLN A 122 -13.60 -1.35 -3.19
C GLN A 122 -14.84 -1.97 -3.75
N LEU A 123 -15.28 -1.45 -4.89
CA LEU A 123 -16.62 -1.65 -5.36
C LEU A 123 -16.91 -3.11 -5.73
N ASN A 124 -15.91 -4.03 -5.76
CA ASN A 124 -16.20 -5.43 -6.06
C ASN A 124 -15.30 -6.57 -5.54
N ARG A 125 -14.15 -6.43 -4.82
CA ARG A 125 -13.24 -7.62 -4.62
C ARG A 125 -12.33 -7.66 -3.38
N ASP A 126 -12.18 -8.87 -2.83
CA ASP A 126 -11.30 -9.17 -1.68
C ASP A 126 -9.89 -9.66 -2.05
N ASN A 127 -9.62 -10.02 -3.32
CA ASN A 127 -8.36 -10.66 -3.72
C ASN A 127 -7.70 -9.91 -4.89
N THR A 128 -6.62 -9.17 -4.61
CA THR A 128 -5.87 -8.45 -5.65
C THR A 128 -4.43 -8.92 -5.83
N ALA A 129 -3.94 -8.76 -7.06
CA ALA A 129 -2.64 -9.22 -7.54
C ALA A 129 -1.43 -8.38 -7.04
N TRP A 130 -1.65 -7.18 -6.51
CA TRP A 130 -0.58 -6.25 -6.14
C TRP A 130 -0.39 -6.16 -4.63
N ASN A 131 0.86 -6.26 -4.20
CA ASN A 131 1.26 -6.11 -2.81
C ASN A 131 1.39 -4.62 -2.46
N VAL A 132 0.26 -3.90 -2.51
CA VAL A 132 0.19 -2.54 -1.97
C VAL A 132 0.36 -2.67 -0.46
N ALA A 133 1.28 -1.89 0.12
CA ALA A 133 1.49 -1.91 1.56
C ALA A 133 0.22 -1.46 2.26
N PHE A 134 -0.48 -2.41 2.89
CA PHE A 134 -1.74 -2.19 3.60
C PHE A 134 -2.72 -1.36 2.75
N PRO A 135 -3.41 -1.92 1.76
CA PRO A 135 -4.34 -1.14 0.95
C PRO A 135 -5.42 -0.53 1.85
N ASP A 136 -5.70 0.76 1.69
CA ASP A 136 -6.91 1.34 2.29
C ASP A 136 -8.09 0.82 1.50
N GLN A 137 -9.06 0.26 2.22
CA GLN A 137 -10.30 -0.08 1.60
C GLN A 137 -10.89 1.17 0.96
N ASN A 138 -11.08 2.30 1.63
CA ASN A 138 -11.75 3.49 1.09
C ASN A 138 -10.95 4.31 0.03
N SER A 139 -10.13 3.66 -0.78
CA SER A 139 -9.33 4.27 -1.84
C SER A 139 -9.34 3.41 -3.11
N ILE A 140 -9.00 4.05 -4.23
CA ILE A 140 -8.82 3.38 -5.52
C ILE A 140 -7.35 3.45 -5.91
N TYR A 141 -6.83 2.33 -6.38
CA TYR A 141 -5.48 2.22 -6.89
C TYR A 141 -5.52 1.80 -8.35
N HIS A 142 -4.89 2.58 -9.22
CA HIS A 142 -4.56 2.14 -10.57
C HIS A 142 -3.07 1.86 -10.65
N ALA A 143 -2.71 0.67 -11.13
CA ALA A 143 -1.32 0.24 -11.24
C ALA A 143 -0.99 -0.23 -12.65
N SER A 144 0.21 0.12 -13.12
CA SER A 144 0.75 -0.33 -14.39
C SER A 144 2.23 -0.69 -14.26
N LEU A 145 2.63 -1.82 -14.85
CA LEU A 145 4.04 -2.17 -15.05
C LEU A 145 4.45 -1.68 -16.43
N VAL A 146 5.50 -0.86 -16.48
CA VAL A 146 5.99 -0.21 -17.68
C VAL A 146 7.45 -0.60 -17.90
N TYR A 147 7.80 -0.92 -19.15
CA TYR A 147 9.20 -1.02 -19.58
C TYR A 147 9.58 0.30 -20.24
N PHE A 148 10.71 0.89 -19.82
CA PHE A 148 11.11 2.24 -20.20
C PHE A 148 12.59 2.29 -20.60
N ASN A 149 12.91 3.08 -21.60
CA ASN A 149 14.27 3.42 -22.02
C ASN A 149 14.53 4.91 -21.74
N GLU A 150 15.81 5.31 -21.73
CA GLU A 150 16.26 6.66 -21.39
C GLU A 150 15.57 7.76 -22.21
N ASP A 151 15.40 7.50 -23.50
CA ASP A 151 14.78 8.43 -24.45
C ASP A 151 13.25 8.32 -24.52
N ASP A 152 12.63 7.32 -23.86
CA ASP A 152 11.17 7.18 -23.87
C ASP A 152 10.51 8.37 -23.13
N GLU A 153 9.27 8.65 -23.50
CA GLU A 153 8.45 9.64 -22.81
C GLU A 153 7.04 9.09 -22.64
N PHE A 154 6.53 9.18 -21.41
CA PHE A 154 5.14 8.89 -21.09
C PHE A 154 4.41 10.19 -20.80
N VAL A 155 3.19 10.33 -21.31
CA VAL A 155 2.36 11.52 -21.12
C VAL A 155 1.00 11.07 -20.60
N ILE A 156 0.62 11.58 -19.45
CA ILE A 156 -0.68 11.33 -18.83
C ILE A 156 -1.44 12.64 -18.84
N LYS A 157 -2.58 12.67 -19.54
CA LYS A 157 -3.42 13.86 -19.69
C LYS A 157 -4.84 13.58 -19.27
N GLY A 158 -5.34 14.37 -18.33
CA GLY A 158 -6.75 14.35 -17.90
C GLY A 158 -7.39 15.72 -18.11
N PRO A 159 -8.69 15.76 -18.47
CA PRO A 159 -9.40 17.03 -18.64
C PRO A 159 -9.61 17.78 -17.32
N ASN A 160 -9.60 17.07 -16.19
CA ASN A 160 -9.79 17.61 -14.86
C ASN A 160 -8.96 16.84 -13.84
N ILE A 161 -8.42 17.54 -12.84
CA ILE A 161 -7.89 16.92 -11.64
C ILE A 161 -9.03 16.16 -10.90
N PRO A 162 -8.79 14.94 -10.36
CA PRO A 162 -9.82 14.15 -9.67
C PRO A 162 -10.54 14.91 -8.54
N TYR A 163 -11.82 14.62 -8.36
CA TYR A 163 -12.68 15.18 -7.30
C TYR A 163 -12.72 14.25 -6.08
N VAL A 164 -11.60 14.18 -5.35
CA VAL A 164 -11.42 13.31 -4.18
C VAL A 164 -10.78 14.11 -3.05
N ARG A 165 -10.65 13.54 -1.84
CA ARG A 165 -9.95 14.25 -0.75
C ARG A 165 -8.45 14.29 -0.95
N TYR A 166 -7.90 13.26 -1.59
CA TYR A 166 -6.48 13.20 -1.89
C TYR A 166 -6.21 12.34 -3.11
N PHE A 167 -5.27 12.76 -3.95
CA PHE A 167 -4.71 11.88 -4.97
C PHE A 167 -3.21 12.06 -5.18
N SER A 168 -2.58 11.01 -5.70
CA SER A 168 -1.16 11.03 -6.06
C SER A 168 -0.87 10.11 -7.22
N LEU A 169 0.18 10.46 -7.96
CA LEU A 169 0.81 9.60 -8.94
C LEU A 169 2.26 9.36 -8.51
N GLN A 170 2.65 8.10 -8.36
CA GLN A 170 3.97 7.72 -7.85
C GLN A 170 4.59 6.64 -8.75
N THR A 171 5.89 6.74 -8.96
CA THR A 171 6.68 5.73 -9.68
C THR A 171 7.52 4.92 -8.70
N TYR A 172 7.73 3.64 -9.02
CA TYR A 172 8.55 2.73 -8.23
C TYR A 172 9.47 1.92 -9.12
N ASP A 173 10.65 1.60 -8.60
CA ASP A 173 11.54 0.65 -9.24
C ASP A 173 11.03 -0.81 -9.05
N PRO A 174 11.68 -1.80 -9.69
CA PRO A 174 11.30 -3.20 -9.57
C PRO A 174 11.34 -3.77 -8.14
N SER A 175 12.07 -3.12 -7.22
CA SER A 175 12.16 -3.49 -5.80
C SER A 175 11.04 -2.90 -4.94
N ALA A 176 10.10 -2.17 -5.58
CA ALA A 176 9.05 -1.38 -4.97
C ALA A 176 9.57 -0.19 -4.14
N ALA A 177 10.79 0.28 -4.41
CA ALA A 177 11.28 1.54 -3.86
C ALA A 177 10.71 2.71 -4.68
N SER A 178 10.20 3.74 -4.00
CA SER A 178 9.68 4.94 -4.67
C SER A 178 10.81 5.68 -5.39
N LEU A 179 10.55 6.07 -6.63
CA LEU A 179 11.48 6.84 -7.46
C LEU A 179 11.11 8.31 -7.44
N ASP A 180 9.83 8.61 -7.67
CA ASP A 180 9.31 9.97 -7.74
C ASP A 180 7.80 10.02 -7.45
N SER A 181 7.29 11.21 -7.13
CA SER A 181 5.87 11.44 -6.86
C SER A 181 5.40 12.83 -7.28
N VAL A 182 4.15 12.90 -7.74
CA VAL A 182 3.40 14.16 -7.84
C VAL A 182 2.10 13.97 -7.07
N ILE A 183 1.86 14.90 -6.16
CA ILE A 183 0.68 14.90 -5.29
C ILE A 183 -0.22 16.08 -5.66
N ASP A 184 -1.48 15.94 -5.27
CA ASP A 184 -2.58 16.82 -5.66
C ASP A 184 -2.31 18.33 -5.58
N TYR A 185 -1.83 18.85 -4.45
CA TYR A 185 -1.65 20.29 -4.20
C TYR A 185 -0.40 20.84 -4.92
N GLN A 186 0.58 19.97 -5.20
CA GLN A 186 1.78 20.31 -5.96
C GLN A 186 1.50 20.36 -7.46
N MET A 187 0.42 19.68 -7.89
CA MET A 187 0.05 19.64 -9.29
C MET A 187 -0.32 21.03 -9.80
N ARG A 188 0.16 21.33 -11.01
CA ARG A 188 -0.17 22.56 -11.70
C ARG A 188 -1.04 22.21 -12.91
N THR A 189 -2.09 22.99 -13.10
CA THR A 189 -3.02 22.85 -14.21
C THR A 189 -2.41 23.38 -15.51
N GLU A 190 -2.91 22.91 -16.66
CA GLU A 190 -2.56 23.51 -17.94
C GLU A 190 -3.04 24.97 -18.00
N PHE A 191 -2.35 25.80 -18.79
CA PHE A 191 -2.66 27.22 -18.89
C PHE A 191 -4.11 27.46 -19.36
N ASN A 192 -4.88 28.24 -18.61
CA ASN A 192 -6.29 28.57 -18.85
C ASN A 192 -7.27 27.38 -18.81
N SER A 193 -6.92 26.24 -18.22
CA SER A 193 -7.85 25.10 -18.15
C SER A 193 -8.70 25.05 -16.88
N GLY A 194 -8.36 25.82 -15.85
CA GLY A 194 -9.06 25.87 -14.57
C GLY A 194 -8.07 25.95 -13.40
N SER A 195 -8.63 25.95 -12.18
CA SER A 195 -7.87 26.05 -10.93
C SER A 195 -7.52 24.67 -10.38
N ASN A 196 -6.53 24.59 -9.49
CA ASN A 196 -6.30 23.43 -8.64
C ASN A 196 -6.88 23.73 -7.25
N ALA A 197 -8.04 23.17 -6.89
CA ALA A 197 -8.63 23.47 -5.58
C ALA A 197 -7.91 22.81 -4.39
N TYR A 198 -6.92 21.94 -4.64
CA TYR A 198 -6.11 21.32 -3.57
C TYR A 198 -5.05 22.27 -2.98
N ASN A 199 -4.74 23.37 -3.65
CA ASN A 199 -3.78 24.37 -3.18
C ASN A 199 -4.36 25.78 -3.03
N ASN A 200 -5.69 25.91 -3.17
CA ASN A 200 -6.38 27.19 -3.04
C ASN A 200 -7.77 27.00 -2.44
N ALA A 201 -7.91 27.37 -1.16
CA ALA A 201 -9.17 27.37 -0.42
C ALA A 201 -10.28 28.18 -1.11
N THR A 202 -9.96 29.32 -1.71
CA THR A 202 -10.94 30.17 -2.40
C THR A 202 -11.60 29.43 -3.55
N CYS A 203 -10.86 28.57 -4.26
CA CYS A 203 -11.44 27.74 -5.32
C CYS A 203 -12.44 26.72 -4.78
N GLY A 204 -12.21 26.20 -3.56
CA GLY A 204 -13.15 25.34 -2.86
C GLY A 204 -14.42 26.09 -2.46
N GLU A 205 -14.27 27.29 -1.88
CA GLU A 205 -15.37 28.15 -1.44
C GLU A 205 -16.25 28.63 -2.62
N GLU A 206 -15.62 29.11 -3.70
CA GLU A 206 -16.30 29.57 -4.91
C GLU A 206 -16.84 28.39 -5.75
N GLY A 207 -16.36 27.19 -5.46
CA GLY A 207 -16.76 25.97 -6.15
C GLY A 207 -16.26 25.91 -7.59
N ASP A 208 -15.06 26.41 -7.84
CA ASP A 208 -14.38 26.41 -9.14
C ASP A 208 -14.23 24.99 -9.70
N SER A 209 -14.35 24.85 -11.02
CA SER A 209 -14.04 23.61 -11.71
C SER A 209 -12.55 23.32 -11.68
N GLN A 210 -12.19 22.06 -11.44
CA GLN A 210 -10.79 21.59 -11.53
C GLN A 210 -10.24 21.78 -12.95
N GLY A 211 -9.01 22.27 -13.08
CA GLY A 211 -8.35 22.39 -14.37
C GLY A 211 -7.84 21.07 -14.94
N SER A 212 -7.50 21.05 -16.23
CA SER A 212 -6.81 19.92 -16.88
C SER A 212 -5.37 19.80 -16.42
N PHE A 213 -4.81 18.60 -16.54
CA PHE A 213 -3.43 18.32 -16.17
C PHE A 213 -2.67 17.57 -17.27
N ASP A 214 -1.36 17.81 -17.31
CA ASP A 214 -0.37 17.12 -18.15
C ASP A 214 0.78 16.70 -17.25
N ILE A 215 0.95 15.39 -17.08
CA ILE A 215 2.06 14.79 -16.34
C ILE A 215 2.95 14.04 -17.32
N ARG A 216 4.25 14.32 -17.22
CA ARG A 216 5.28 13.74 -18.08
C ARG A 216 6.11 12.79 -17.24
N ILE A 217 6.30 11.57 -17.71
CA ILE A 217 7.24 10.63 -17.11
C ILE A 217 8.41 10.49 -18.07
N THR A 218 9.60 10.81 -17.57
CA THR A 218 10.87 10.66 -18.28
C THR A 218 11.77 9.72 -17.49
N ALA A 219 12.88 9.28 -18.06
CA ALA A 219 13.74 8.32 -17.38
C ALA A 219 14.21 8.83 -16.01
N HIS A 220 14.53 10.11 -15.89
CA HIS A 220 15.18 10.65 -14.68
C HIS A 220 14.49 11.88 -14.08
N GLY A 221 13.34 12.32 -14.62
CA GLY A 221 12.61 13.48 -14.08
C GLY A 221 13.33 14.83 -14.25
N MET A 222 14.33 14.90 -15.13
CA MET A 222 15.21 16.07 -15.30
C MET A 222 15.37 16.47 -16.77
N LYS A 223 14.49 16.01 -17.67
CA LYS A 223 14.76 16.14 -19.12
C LYS A 223 14.80 17.61 -19.58
N TYR A 224 14.22 18.54 -18.82
CA TYR A 224 14.06 19.94 -19.22
C TYR A 224 14.37 20.96 -18.11
N GLU A 225 15.39 20.76 -17.26
CA GLU A 225 15.71 21.62 -16.08
C GLU A 225 15.62 23.16 -16.30
N ASP A 226 15.87 23.68 -17.51
CA ASP A 226 15.80 25.12 -17.80
C ASP A 226 14.40 25.64 -18.27
N ASN A 227 13.45 24.77 -18.62
CA ASN A 227 12.06 25.07 -19.03
C ASN A 227 11.09 23.92 -18.66
N GLY A 228 11.30 23.32 -17.48
CA GLY A 228 10.79 22.00 -17.08
C GLY A 228 9.32 21.76 -17.40
N PHE A 229 8.97 20.50 -17.67
CA PHE A 229 7.56 20.14 -17.67
C PHE A 229 6.98 20.44 -16.29
N ILE A 230 5.79 21.02 -16.32
CA ILE A 230 5.11 21.55 -15.14
C ILE A 230 4.88 20.46 -14.08
N ASN A 231 4.60 19.23 -14.51
CA ASN A 231 4.50 18.04 -13.67
C ASN A 231 5.35 16.93 -14.33
N GLU A 232 6.58 16.69 -13.84
CA GLU A 232 7.49 15.66 -14.38
C GLU A 232 7.80 14.61 -13.30
N LEU A 233 7.88 13.33 -13.69
CA LEU A 233 8.27 12.21 -12.82
C LEU A 233 9.42 11.39 -13.41
N ALA A 234 10.31 10.89 -12.55
CA ALA A 234 11.32 9.91 -12.92
C ALA A 234 10.75 8.48 -13.01
N ALA A 235 11.07 7.76 -14.09
CA ALA A 235 10.72 6.35 -14.30
C ALA A 235 11.82 5.38 -13.84
N LEU A 236 13.09 5.82 -13.81
CA LEU A 236 14.25 4.95 -13.60
C LEU A 236 15.24 5.60 -12.60
N PRO A 237 15.95 4.77 -11.81
CA PRO A 237 17.12 5.24 -11.06
C PRO A 237 18.14 5.97 -11.96
N LEU A 238 18.85 6.96 -11.42
CA LEU A 238 19.84 7.77 -12.16
C LEU A 238 20.97 6.96 -12.80
N ASP A 239 21.24 5.74 -12.32
CA ASP A 239 22.28 4.86 -12.83
C ASP A 239 21.77 3.84 -13.88
N ARG A 240 20.50 3.94 -14.31
CA ARG A 240 19.88 3.02 -15.26
C ARG A 240 19.31 3.75 -16.48
N SER A 241 19.79 3.37 -17.67
CA SER A 241 19.28 3.88 -18.94
C SER A 241 18.05 3.12 -19.47
N HIS A 242 17.70 1.99 -18.87
CA HIS A 242 16.51 1.22 -19.23
C HIS A 242 16.11 0.30 -18.09
N GLY A 243 14.84 -0.11 -18.07
CA GLY A 243 14.34 -1.05 -17.09
C GLY A 243 12.83 -1.04 -16.96
N PHE A 244 12.35 -1.81 -15.97
CA PHE A 244 10.96 -1.78 -15.57
C PHE A 244 10.74 -0.78 -14.43
N PHE A 245 9.55 -0.21 -14.40
CA PHE A 245 9.05 0.54 -13.25
C PHE A 245 7.54 0.32 -13.09
N PHE A 246 7.04 0.60 -11.89
CA PHE A 246 5.62 0.59 -11.61
C PHE A 246 5.09 2.00 -11.51
N LEU A 247 3.97 2.27 -12.17
CA LEU A 247 3.20 3.50 -12.04
C LEU A 247 1.98 3.23 -11.16
N PHE A 248 1.79 4.03 -10.12
CA PHE A 248 0.64 3.96 -9.23
C PHE A 248 -0.08 5.30 -9.18
N LEU A 249 -1.38 5.29 -9.48
CA LEU A 249 -2.32 6.36 -9.16
C LEU A 249 -3.12 5.94 -7.93
N ARG A 250 -3.19 6.81 -6.92
CA ARG A 250 -3.99 6.59 -5.71
C ARG A 250 -5.03 7.67 -5.59
N LEU A 251 -6.27 7.29 -5.34
CA LEU A 251 -7.40 8.19 -5.11
C LEU A 251 -8.02 7.87 -3.76
N TYR A 252 -8.05 8.84 -2.85
CA TYR A 252 -8.61 8.69 -1.51
C TYR A 252 -9.85 9.54 -1.33
N ASP A 253 -10.89 8.88 -0.84
CA ASP A 253 -12.27 9.32 -0.72
C ASP A 253 -13.11 9.34 -2.01
N PRO A 254 -13.34 8.18 -2.64
CA PRO A 254 -14.46 8.01 -3.54
C PRO A 254 -15.73 7.81 -2.69
N GLN A 255 -16.36 8.91 -2.25
CA GLN A 255 -17.67 8.92 -1.58
C GLN A 255 -18.77 8.21 -2.41
N PRO A 256 -19.96 7.91 -1.86
CA PRO A 256 -21.16 7.83 -2.70
C PRO A 256 -21.33 9.15 -3.45
N TYR A 257 -21.88 9.09 -4.67
CA TYR A 257 -22.25 10.30 -5.41
C TYR A 257 -23.05 11.21 -4.47
N PRO A 258 -22.70 12.50 -4.29
CA PRO A 258 -23.44 13.37 -3.40
C PRO A 258 -24.83 13.63 -4.02
N GLU A 259 -25.79 12.76 -3.69
CA GLU A 259 -27.17 12.84 -4.16
C GLU A 259 -27.88 14.08 -3.60
N ASP A 260 -27.37 14.62 -2.48
CA ASP A 260 -28.08 15.61 -1.65
C ASP A 260 -27.71 17.07 -1.96
N ASN A 261 -26.71 17.31 -2.81
CA ASN A 261 -26.26 18.67 -3.12
C ASN A 261 -26.73 19.08 -4.52
N GLU A 262 -27.74 19.95 -4.60
CA GLU A 262 -28.33 20.44 -5.86
C GLU A 262 -27.29 21.00 -6.85
N SER A 263 -26.11 21.41 -6.37
CA SER A 263 -25.02 21.95 -7.20
C SER A 263 -24.13 20.88 -7.86
N TRP A 264 -24.04 19.68 -7.30
CA TRP A 264 -23.11 18.64 -7.76
C TRP A 264 -23.53 17.98 -9.08
N PRO A 265 -24.81 17.57 -9.26
CA PRO A 265 -25.30 17.13 -10.56
C PRO A 265 -25.09 18.20 -11.64
N GLN A 266 -25.20 19.49 -11.32
CA GLN A 266 -24.99 20.55 -12.31
C GLN A 266 -23.53 20.69 -12.75
N LYS A 267 -22.57 20.43 -11.86
CA LYS A 267 -21.13 20.51 -12.15
C LYS A 267 -20.57 19.25 -12.80
N MET A 268 -21.03 18.09 -12.35
CA MET A 268 -20.44 16.79 -12.71
C MET A 268 -21.21 16.05 -13.80
N SER A 269 -22.53 16.21 -13.89
CA SER A 269 -23.35 15.53 -14.90
C SER A 269 -22.84 15.77 -16.32
N PRO A 270 -22.48 17.00 -16.75
CA PRO A 270 -22.00 17.20 -18.12
C PRO A 270 -20.73 16.39 -18.44
N MET A 271 -19.80 16.30 -17.50
CA MET A 271 -18.55 15.54 -17.66
C MET A 271 -18.81 14.03 -17.59
N ILE A 272 -19.66 13.58 -16.66
CA ILE A 272 -20.04 12.17 -16.53
C ILE A 272 -20.78 11.71 -17.78
N ASP A 273 -21.70 12.51 -18.29
CA ASP A 273 -22.45 12.26 -19.52
C ASP A 273 -21.51 12.23 -20.74
N GLU A 274 -20.53 13.13 -20.81
CA GLU A 274 -19.53 13.16 -21.89
C GLU A 274 -18.65 11.91 -21.89
N CYS A 275 -18.17 11.50 -20.71
CA CYS A 275 -17.14 10.46 -20.60
C CYS A 275 -17.68 9.04 -20.44
N TYR A 276 -18.87 8.89 -19.85
CA TYR A 276 -19.47 7.59 -19.58
C TYR A 276 -20.82 7.40 -20.27
N GLY A 277 -21.44 8.47 -20.77
CA GLY A 277 -22.76 8.44 -21.41
C GLY A 277 -23.90 8.60 -20.40
N VAL A 278 -25.10 8.89 -20.93
CA VAL A 278 -26.30 9.22 -20.15
C VAL A 278 -26.79 8.01 -19.34
N ASP A 279 -26.85 8.18 -18.02
CA ASP A 279 -27.48 7.35 -16.98
C ASP A 279 -27.38 5.82 -17.11
N GLY A 280 -26.52 5.23 -16.28
CA GLY A 280 -26.48 3.81 -15.97
C GLY A 280 -25.66 3.54 -14.71
N TYR A 281 -26.06 2.59 -13.86
CA TYR A 281 -25.34 2.24 -12.63
C TYR A 281 -23.85 1.91 -12.91
N GLU A 282 -23.56 1.24 -14.02
CA GLU A 282 -22.19 0.92 -14.46
C GLU A 282 -21.35 2.17 -14.77
N ASN A 283 -21.97 3.24 -15.26
CA ASN A 283 -21.29 4.50 -15.59
C ASN A 283 -20.87 5.24 -14.32
N MET A 284 -21.70 5.20 -13.28
CA MET A 284 -21.42 5.83 -12.00
C MET A 284 -20.30 5.12 -11.24
N GLU A 285 -20.31 3.79 -11.27
CA GLU A 285 -19.24 2.95 -10.74
C GLU A 285 -17.90 3.24 -11.43
N GLU A 286 -17.92 3.40 -12.76
CA GLU A 286 -16.74 3.79 -13.53
C GLU A 286 -16.29 5.23 -13.23
N ALA A 287 -17.19 6.20 -13.15
CA ALA A 287 -16.84 7.56 -12.74
C ALA A 287 -16.18 7.57 -11.35
N LYS A 288 -16.76 6.84 -10.39
CA LYS A 288 -16.22 6.70 -9.05
C LYS A 288 -14.80 6.13 -9.06
N ARG A 289 -14.52 5.12 -9.88
CA ARG A 289 -13.19 4.51 -10.06
C ARG A 289 -12.11 5.51 -10.52
N TRP A 290 -12.51 6.63 -11.11
CA TRP A 290 -11.60 7.68 -11.56
C TRP A 290 -11.66 8.95 -10.69
N GLY A 291 -12.28 8.88 -9.50
CA GLY A 291 -12.43 10.07 -8.66
C GLY A 291 -13.37 11.09 -9.30
N TRP A 292 -14.42 10.57 -9.93
CA TRP A 292 -15.47 11.34 -10.60
C TRP A 292 -15.02 12.16 -11.81
N VAL A 293 -13.84 11.91 -12.37
CA VAL A 293 -13.38 12.52 -13.64
C VAL A 293 -13.27 11.50 -14.75
N CYS A 294 -13.16 11.96 -15.99
CA CYS A 294 -12.86 11.09 -17.12
C CYS A 294 -11.52 10.36 -16.93
N PRO A 295 -11.38 9.10 -17.39
CA PRO A 295 -10.11 8.39 -17.31
C PRO A 295 -9.03 9.18 -18.06
N PRO A 296 -7.86 9.45 -17.46
CA PRO A 296 -6.79 10.16 -18.14
C PRO A 296 -6.25 9.32 -19.29
N THR A 297 -6.03 10.00 -20.42
CA THR A 297 -5.36 9.44 -21.57
C THR A 297 -3.90 9.22 -21.26
N LEU A 298 -3.34 8.16 -21.83
CA LEU A 298 -1.96 7.82 -21.64
C LEU A 298 -1.30 7.61 -23.00
N LYS A 299 -0.24 8.38 -23.26
CA LYS A 299 0.51 8.35 -24.50
C LYS A 299 1.97 8.01 -24.22
N ARG A 300 2.59 7.30 -25.15
CA ARG A 300 4.00 6.95 -25.10
C ARG A 300 4.68 7.37 -26.40
N THR A 301 5.79 8.08 -26.30
CA THR A 301 6.71 8.26 -27.42
C THR A 301 7.63 7.07 -27.49
N ASN A 302 7.64 6.36 -28.63
CA ASN A 302 8.62 5.31 -28.88
C ASN A 302 9.91 5.95 -29.40
N THR A 303 11.03 5.69 -28.73
CA THR A 303 12.37 6.19 -29.06
C THR A 303 12.80 5.96 -30.52
N HIS A 304 12.34 4.87 -31.13
CA HIS A 304 12.74 4.51 -32.50
C HIS A 304 11.97 5.28 -33.57
N SER A 305 10.75 5.71 -33.26
CA SER A 305 9.89 6.41 -34.23
C SER A 305 9.77 7.90 -33.96
N GLY A 306 9.98 8.33 -32.70
CA GLY A 306 9.61 9.66 -32.23
C GLY A 306 8.11 9.92 -32.28
N ILE A 307 7.29 8.89 -32.57
CA ILE A 307 5.83 9.01 -32.68
C ILE A 307 5.22 8.75 -31.31
N MET A 308 4.46 9.73 -30.85
CA MET A 308 3.63 9.61 -29.66
C MET A 308 2.38 8.79 -29.99
N THR A 309 2.26 7.63 -29.35
CA THR A 309 1.16 6.68 -29.55
C THR A 309 0.30 6.66 -28.30
N GLU A 310 -1.01 6.82 -28.47
CA GLU A 310 -1.95 6.64 -27.37
C GLU A 310 -2.13 5.15 -27.06
N LEU A 311 -1.95 4.79 -25.78
CA LEU A 311 -2.15 3.43 -25.34
C LEU A 311 -3.65 3.17 -25.15
N PRO A 312 -4.17 2.04 -25.66
CA PRO A 312 -5.59 1.75 -25.56
C PRO A 312 -6.00 1.59 -24.09
N TYR A 313 -7.22 2.05 -23.78
CA TYR A 313 -7.85 1.81 -22.48
C TYR A 313 -8.34 0.36 -22.39
N CYS A 314 -7.96 -0.38 -21.34
CA CYS A 314 -8.25 -1.82 -21.24
C CYS A 314 -8.79 -2.28 -19.87
N VAL A 315 -9.35 -1.36 -19.07
CA VAL A 315 -9.84 -1.68 -17.72
C VAL A 315 -10.98 -2.72 -17.73
N LYS A 316 -11.80 -2.77 -18.79
CA LYS A 316 -13.00 -3.64 -18.87
C LYS A 316 -12.73 -5.14 -19.03
N GLY A 317 -11.47 -5.59 -19.16
CA GLY A 317 -11.16 -6.99 -19.51
C GLY A 317 -10.80 -7.94 -18.36
N ARG A 318 -10.95 -7.55 -17.09
CA ARG A 318 -10.32 -8.29 -15.97
C ARG A 318 -11.18 -8.56 -14.74
N ASP A 319 -12.48 -8.29 -14.82
CA ASP A 319 -13.42 -8.67 -13.77
C ASP A 319 -13.59 -10.22 -13.64
N ASP A 320 -12.93 -11.05 -14.46
CA ASP A 320 -13.14 -12.52 -14.38
C ASP A 320 -11.94 -13.31 -13.85
N ASN A 321 -10.75 -12.72 -13.70
CA ASN A 321 -9.54 -13.46 -13.32
C ASN A 321 -9.22 -13.34 -11.82
N PHE A 322 -9.96 -14.09 -11.01
CA PHE A 322 -9.91 -14.16 -9.55
C PHE A 322 -8.70 -14.91 -8.93
N LYS A 323 -7.72 -15.38 -9.72
CA LYS A 323 -6.79 -16.40 -9.22
C LYS A 323 -5.41 -15.87 -8.81
N ASN A 324 -5.24 -15.74 -7.50
CA ASN A 324 -4.04 -16.06 -6.71
C ASN A 324 -2.70 -15.50 -7.19
N TYR A 325 -2.35 -14.30 -6.70
CA TYR A 325 -0.96 -14.02 -6.35
C TYR A 325 -0.75 -14.38 -4.88
N ASN A 326 -0.42 -15.65 -4.65
CA ASN A 326 0.18 -16.08 -3.39
C ASN A 326 1.64 -15.60 -3.41
N GLN A 327 1.87 -14.33 -3.07
CA GLN A 327 3.22 -13.79 -2.92
C GLN A 327 3.80 -14.37 -1.62
N GLY A 328 4.44 -15.54 -1.76
CA GLY A 328 4.93 -16.41 -0.69
C GLY A 328 6.02 -15.83 0.22
N ALA A 329 5.90 -14.59 0.66
CA ALA A 329 6.56 -14.18 1.87
C ALA A 329 5.96 -14.99 3.02
N ALA A 330 6.76 -15.88 3.62
CA ALA A 330 6.35 -16.57 4.83
C ALA A 330 5.88 -15.51 5.84
N PRO A 331 4.74 -15.69 6.52
CA PRO A 331 4.23 -14.71 7.47
C PRO A 331 5.34 -14.36 8.46
N GLY A 332 5.84 -13.12 8.34
CA GLY A 332 6.91 -12.65 9.20
C GLY A 332 6.39 -12.63 10.63
N ARG A 333 6.97 -13.46 11.51
CA ARG A 333 6.65 -13.52 12.94
C ARG A 333 6.92 -12.22 13.72
N LEU A 334 7.42 -11.19 13.06
CA LEU A 334 8.02 -10.04 13.71
C LEU A 334 6.96 -8.99 14.07
N CYS A 335 6.19 -9.28 15.11
CA CYS A 335 5.77 -8.18 15.97
C CYS A 335 6.99 -7.64 16.70
N LEU A 336 7.29 -6.35 16.53
CA LEU A 336 8.34 -5.69 17.33
C LEU A 336 7.98 -5.69 18.82
N LEU A 337 6.68 -5.72 19.14
CA LEU A 337 6.13 -5.71 20.48
C LEU A 337 5.47 -7.04 20.84
N ARG A 338 5.34 -7.33 22.14
CA ARG A 338 4.55 -8.47 22.62
C ARG A 338 3.11 -8.33 22.09
N PRO A 339 2.59 -9.33 21.35
CA PRO A 339 1.21 -9.29 20.87
C PRO A 339 0.21 -9.13 22.01
N ASN A 340 -0.95 -8.53 21.70
CA ASN A 340 -2.05 -8.30 22.64
C ASN A 340 -1.66 -7.47 23.88
N SER A 341 -0.55 -6.74 23.84
CA SER A 341 -0.20 -5.83 24.91
C SER A 341 -0.93 -4.50 24.74
N LYS A 342 -1.31 -3.87 25.86
CA LYS A 342 -1.96 -2.55 25.87
C LYS A 342 -1.19 -1.52 25.01
N ASP A 343 -1.80 -0.58 24.31
CA ASP A 343 -1.10 0.48 23.55
C ASP A 343 0.09 -0.04 22.70
N ASN A 344 -0.12 -1.14 21.95
CA ASN A 344 0.93 -1.79 21.17
C ASN A 344 1.03 -1.29 19.72
N LEU A 345 0.71 -0.02 19.48
CA LEU A 345 0.96 0.60 18.17
C LEU A 345 2.44 0.89 17.99
N PHE A 346 2.97 0.58 16.81
CA PHE A 346 4.34 0.88 16.42
C PHE A 346 4.41 1.28 14.95
N LEU A 347 5.46 2.01 14.58
CA LEU A 347 5.78 2.32 13.18
C LEU A 347 6.34 1.04 12.51
N PRO A 348 5.81 0.59 11.37
CA PRO A 348 6.37 -0.54 10.66
C PRO A 348 7.83 -0.27 10.24
N ALA A 349 8.71 -1.24 10.47
CA ALA A 349 10.09 -1.16 9.97
C ALA A 349 10.12 -1.29 8.45
N ASN A 350 10.72 -0.32 7.76
CA ASN A 350 10.80 -0.24 6.29
C ASN A 350 11.54 -1.44 5.69
N SER A 351 12.55 -2.00 6.37
CA SER A 351 13.26 -3.20 5.92
C SER A 351 12.36 -4.43 5.85
N ASN A 352 11.27 -4.49 6.62
CA ASN A 352 10.30 -5.58 6.55
C ASN A 352 9.22 -5.35 5.47
N MET A 353 9.27 -4.21 4.78
CA MET A 353 8.32 -3.83 3.73
C MET A 353 8.88 -3.98 2.30
N HIS A 354 10.06 -4.60 2.14
CA HIS A 354 10.61 -4.90 0.81
C HIS A 354 9.60 -5.63 -0.09
N GLY A 355 9.42 -5.14 -1.31
CA GLY A 355 8.44 -5.66 -2.25
C GLY A 355 6.99 -5.23 -1.99
N MET A 356 6.76 -4.25 -1.09
CA MET A 356 5.46 -3.61 -0.91
C MET A 356 5.46 -2.17 -1.44
N PHE A 357 4.43 -1.78 -2.19
CA PHE A 357 4.27 -0.42 -2.71
C PHE A 357 3.75 0.52 -1.62
N ARG A 358 4.65 1.15 -0.85
CA ARG A 358 4.32 2.13 0.20
C ARG A 358 3.86 3.46 -0.40
N ASN A 359 2.82 4.07 0.17
CA ASN A 359 2.50 5.47 -0.11
C ASN A 359 3.45 6.38 0.68
N HIS A 360 4.28 7.17 -0.01
CA HIS A 360 5.23 8.09 0.63
C HIS A 360 4.53 9.18 1.45
N ASP A 361 3.33 9.55 1.04
CA ASP A 361 2.54 10.64 1.65
C ASP A 361 1.67 10.16 2.83
N ALA A 362 1.75 8.86 3.14
CA ALA A 362 1.01 8.23 4.23
C ALA A 362 1.92 7.81 5.37
N ASN A 363 1.43 8.03 6.59
CA ASN A 363 2.02 7.54 7.81
C ASN A 363 1.17 6.41 8.38
N TYR A 364 1.83 5.41 8.97
CA TYR A 364 1.18 4.19 9.42
C TYR A 364 1.59 3.82 10.85
N LEU A 365 0.60 3.47 11.67
CA LEU A 365 0.78 2.72 12.90
C LEU A 365 0.19 1.34 12.78
N ILE A 366 0.90 0.34 13.29
CA ILE A 366 0.44 -1.05 13.32
C ILE A 366 0.35 -1.54 14.75
N GLY A 367 -0.80 -2.09 15.11
CA GLY A 367 -1.07 -2.85 16.32
C GLY A 367 -0.96 -4.35 16.06
N CYS A 368 -0.34 -5.06 16.99
CA CYS A 368 -0.03 -6.48 16.87
C CYS A 368 -0.96 -7.36 17.69
N ALA A 369 -1.87 -8.06 17.03
CA ALA A 369 -2.71 -9.06 17.65
C ALA A 369 -2.18 -10.48 17.38
N LEU A 370 -2.43 -11.40 18.33
CA LEU A 370 -2.18 -12.83 18.18
C LEU A 370 -3.38 -13.60 18.72
N HIS A 371 -3.99 -14.43 17.88
CA HIS A 371 -5.07 -15.30 18.30
C HIS A 371 -4.53 -16.44 19.19
N ALA A 372 -5.29 -16.84 20.22
CA ALA A 372 -4.85 -17.82 21.22
C ALA A 372 -4.51 -19.19 20.62
N GLU A 373 -4.98 -19.51 19.41
CA GLU A 373 -4.66 -20.76 18.71
C GLU A 373 -3.19 -20.90 18.29
N GLY A 374 -2.42 -19.80 18.26
CA GLY A 374 -0.96 -19.84 18.14
C GLY A 374 -0.25 -20.42 19.38
N ILE A 375 -0.98 -20.54 20.50
CA ILE A 375 -0.56 -21.21 21.72
C ILE A 375 -1.21 -22.61 21.68
N GLY A 376 -0.52 -23.56 21.05
CA GLY A 376 -1.08 -24.86 20.66
C GLY A 376 -1.95 -25.53 21.74
N GLY A 377 -3.27 -25.61 21.50
CA GLY A 377 -4.18 -26.38 22.35
C GLY A 377 -5.66 -25.98 22.34
N LEU A 378 -6.05 -24.79 21.87
CA LEU A 378 -7.43 -24.28 21.99
C LEU A 378 -8.20 -24.31 20.67
N ARG A 379 -8.30 -25.46 20.01
CA ARG A 379 -9.26 -25.61 18.89
C ARG A 379 -10.67 -25.86 19.45
N GLY A 380 -11.61 -24.97 19.16
CA GLY A 380 -13.05 -25.23 19.25
C GLY A 380 -13.81 -24.70 20.47
N ARG A 381 -13.33 -23.66 21.17
CA ARG A 381 -14.12 -22.97 22.20
C ARG A 381 -14.26 -21.47 21.91
N ARG A 382 -15.45 -20.93 22.23
CA ARG A 382 -15.74 -19.47 22.31
C ARG A 382 -14.95 -18.78 23.43
N GLU A 383 -14.35 -19.55 24.34
CA GLU A 383 -13.35 -19.04 25.27
C GLU A 383 -12.08 -18.63 24.51
N GLY A 384 -11.61 -17.42 24.75
CA GLY A 384 -10.37 -16.94 24.13
C GLY A 384 -10.55 -16.19 22.82
N ASP A 385 -11.79 -15.83 22.45
CA ASP A 385 -12.04 -14.85 21.39
C ASP A 385 -11.32 -13.55 21.75
N LEU A 386 -10.38 -13.15 20.88
CA LEU A 386 -9.62 -11.93 21.05
C LEU A 386 -10.50 -10.74 20.70
N TRP A 387 -10.57 -9.76 21.59
CA TRP A 387 -11.17 -8.47 21.34
C TRP A 387 -10.12 -7.37 21.51
N ALA A 388 -10.27 -6.28 20.78
CA ALA A 388 -9.50 -5.06 21.04
C ALA A 388 -10.41 -3.85 21.06
N ARG A 389 -10.33 -3.06 22.12
CA ARG A 389 -10.95 -1.75 22.22
C ARG A 389 -9.93 -0.73 21.77
N VAL A 390 -10.26 0.02 20.73
CA VAL A 390 -9.45 1.12 20.20
C VAL A 390 -10.13 2.42 20.54
N SER A 391 -9.45 3.34 21.23
CA SER A 391 -10.03 4.64 21.59
C SER A 391 -9.04 5.76 21.41
N GLY A 392 -9.50 6.91 20.93
CA GLY A 392 -8.63 8.05 20.68
C GLY A 392 -9.45 9.32 20.47
N GLU A 393 -8.77 10.41 20.19
CA GLU A 393 -9.37 11.65 19.72
C GLU A 393 -9.09 11.76 18.22
N LEU A 394 -10.13 11.88 17.41
CA LEU A 394 -9.97 12.01 15.95
C LEU A 394 -9.46 13.42 15.65
N PRO A 395 -8.32 13.60 14.96
CA PRO A 395 -7.82 14.91 14.54
C PRO A 395 -8.85 15.61 13.64
N LEU A 396 -8.78 16.94 13.52
CA LEU A 396 -9.56 17.67 12.52
C LEU A 396 -9.11 17.24 11.12
N THR A 397 -10.08 16.84 10.31
CA THR A 397 -9.82 16.40 8.93
C THR A 397 -10.58 17.25 7.93
N ALA A 398 -10.04 17.34 6.71
CA ALA A 398 -10.71 18.01 5.61
C ALA A 398 -11.96 17.23 5.19
N ASN A 399 -13.05 17.94 4.87
CA ASN A 399 -14.31 17.31 4.47
C ASN A 399 -14.32 16.98 2.98
N SER A 400 -14.06 17.96 2.13
CA SER A 400 -13.97 17.74 0.68
C SER A 400 -13.22 18.90 0.01
N LEU A 401 -13.16 18.88 -1.32
CA LEU A 401 -12.69 20.04 -2.09
C LEU A 401 -13.60 21.25 -1.96
N TYR A 402 -14.89 21.05 -1.65
CA TYR A 402 -15.93 22.07 -1.73
C TYR A 402 -16.77 22.21 -0.45
N ASP A 403 -16.39 21.51 0.63
CA ASP A 403 -17.04 21.60 1.93
C ASP A 403 -15.99 21.89 3.01
N GLU A 404 -16.26 22.87 3.88
CA GLU A 404 -15.39 23.23 5.00
C GLU A 404 -15.28 22.09 6.03
N PRO A 405 -14.09 21.79 6.57
CA PRO A 405 -12.79 22.37 6.21
C PRO A 405 -12.35 21.93 4.81
N TYR A 406 -12.00 22.90 3.95
CA TYR A 406 -11.62 22.63 2.56
C TYR A 406 -10.25 21.96 2.48
N VAL A 407 -10.08 20.98 1.59
CA VAL A 407 -8.77 20.35 1.32
C VAL A 407 -7.71 21.37 0.90
N GLY A 408 -8.12 22.41 0.17
CA GLY A 408 -7.25 23.52 -0.25
C GLY A 408 -6.84 24.50 0.87
N ASP A 409 -7.34 24.30 2.09
CA ASP A 409 -6.99 25.10 3.27
C ASP A 409 -6.33 24.25 4.36
N PRO A 410 -5.05 23.90 4.21
CA PRO A 410 -4.33 23.12 5.21
C PRO A 410 -4.23 23.80 6.57
N THR A 411 -4.55 25.10 6.70
CA THR A 411 -4.53 25.79 8.00
C THR A 411 -5.74 25.49 8.88
N ASN A 412 -6.82 24.96 8.29
CA ASN A 412 -8.10 24.72 8.95
C ASN A 412 -8.37 23.25 9.32
N PHE A 413 -7.39 22.36 9.11
CA PHE A 413 -7.44 20.97 9.55
C PHE A 413 -6.05 20.48 9.96
N ASP A 414 -6.00 19.40 10.74
CA ASP A 414 -4.74 18.86 11.27
C ASP A 414 -4.16 17.83 10.28
N ILE A 415 -5.01 16.96 9.73
CA ILE A 415 -4.63 15.86 8.83
C ILE A 415 -5.65 15.75 7.70
N ARG A 416 -5.23 15.55 6.45
CA ARG A 416 -6.16 15.52 5.32
C ARG A 416 -7.10 14.32 5.34
N TYR A 417 -6.58 13.15 5.72
CA TYR A 417 -7.36 11.93 5.77
C TYR A 417 -6.83 10.97 6.85
N VAL A 418 -7.76 10.34 7.57
CA VAL A 418 -7.46 9.33 8.58
C VAL A 418 -8.30 8.09 8.36
N SER A 419 -7.70 6.92 8.55
CA SER A 419 -8.45 5.67 8.57
C SER A 419 -7.88 4.61 9.50
N ILE A 420 -8.76 3.72 9.94
CA ILE A 420 -8.46 2.61 10.85
C ILE A 420 -8.89 1.31 10.17
N SER A 421 -7.94 0.40 9.95
CA SER A 421 -8.17 -0.85 9.24
C SER A 421 -7.93 -2.08 10.12
N SER A 422 -8.75 -3.10 9.92
CA SER A 422 -8.50 -4.47 10.38
C SER A 422 -7.70 -5.21 9.31
N ILE A 423 -6.49 -5.67 9.65
CA ILE A 423 -5.53 -6.20 8.68
C ILE A 423 -5.02 -7.60 9.05
N ASN A 424 -4.71 -8.40 8.04
CA ASN A 424 -3.82 -9.55 8.18
C ASN A 424 -2.37 -9.06 8.00
N ARG A 425 -1.53 -9.28 9.00
CA ARG A 425 -0.12 -8.85 8.95
C ARG A 425 0.75 -9.78 8.11
N SER A 426 0.21 -10.89 7.63
CA SER A 426 0.88 -11.79 6.69
C SER A 426 0.83 -11.17 5.29
N PRO A 427 1.97 -10.96 4.60
CA PRO A 427 1.96 -10.49 3.22
C PRO A 427 1.39 -11.57 2.27
N PRO A 428 0.68 -11.18 1.18
CA PRO A 428 0.18 -9.83 0.93
C PRO A 428 -0.85 -9.44 2.00
N SER A 429 -0.67 -8.28 2.62
CA SER A 429 -1.50 -7.88 3.76
C SER A 429 -2.93 -7.65 3.29
N ALA A 430 -3.82 -8.59 3.63
CA ALA A 430 -5.24 -8.45 3.38
C ALA A 430 -5.85 -7.44 4.36
N VAL A 431 -6.67 -6.54 3.86
CA VAL A 431 -7.46 -5.62 4.68
C VAL A 431 -8.91 -6.08 4.66
N MET A 432 -9.47 -6.35 5.84
CA MET A 432 -10.80 -6.92 6.01
C MET A 432 -11.88 -5.84 6.08
N LYS A 433 -11.65 -4.81 6.90
CA LYS A 433 -12.53 -3.64 7.02
C LYS A 433 -11.67 -2.41 7.24
N THR A 434 -11.97 -1.29 6.59
CA THR A 434 -11.46 0.03 6.99
C THR A 434 -12.63 0.92 7.35
N VAL A 435 -12.46 1.66 8.44
CA VAL A 435 -13.33 2.76 8.81
C VAL A 435 -12.54 4.06 8.62
N LYS A 436 -13.07 4.97 7.82
CA LYS A 436 -12.47 6.30 7.61
C LYS A 436 -13.06 7.34 8.56
N ASP A 437 -12.38 8.48 8.66
CA ASP A 437 -12.73 9.61 9.52
C ASP A 437 -14.18 10.09 9.40
N ASP A 438 -14.76 10.17 8.20
CA ASP A 438 -16.14 10.63 8.00
C ASP A 438 -17.20 9.66 8.55
N GLU A 439 -16.96 8.35 8.46
CA GLU A 439 -17.78 7.32 9.10
C GLU A 439 -17.70 7.43 10.62
N ILE A 440 -16.51 7.72 11.17
CA ILE A 440 -16.33 7.98 12.60
C ILE A 440 -17.08 9.25 13.01
N ILE A 441 -16.96 10.33 12.24
CA ILE A 441 -17.66 11.60 12.49
C ILE A 441 -19.18 11.40 12.44
N THR A 442 -19.68 10.69 11.43
CA THR A 442 -21.11 10.40 11.27
C THR A 442 -21.64 9.65 12.48
N HIS A 443 -20.95 8.58 12.88
CA HIS A 443 -21.28 7.82 14.08
C HIS A 443 -21.26 8.69 15.35
N LEU A 444 -20.26 9.55 15.52
CA LEU A 444 -20.19 10.46 16.67
C LEU A 444 -21.35 11.48 16.69
N LYS A 445 -21.76 12.00 15.53
CA LYS A 445 -22.91 12.90 15.42
C LYS A 445 -24.22 12.21 15.78
N GLU A 446 -24.41 10.96 15.37
CA GLU A 446 -25.58 10.17 15.76
C GLU A 446 -25.67 9.97 17.27
N GLN A 447 -24.53 9.86 17.96
CA GLN A 447 -24.48 9.64 19.41
C GLN A 447 -24.57 10.93 20.24
N LYS A 448 -23.85 11.97 19.82
CA LYS A 448 -23.61 13.18 20.63
C LYS A 448 -24.33 14.41 20.08
N GLY A 449 -24.96 14.32 18.92
CA GLY A 449 -25.47 15.46 18.16
C GLY A 449 -24.36 16.23 17.46
N ASP A 450 -24.67 17.46 17.01
CA ASP A 450 -23.73 18.28 16.23
C ASP A 450 -22.59 18.90 17.07
N ASP A 451 -22.54 18.70 18.39
CA ASP A 451 -21.45 19.20 19.24
C ASP A 451 -20.19 18.34 19.10
N MET A 452 -19.43 18.62 18.04
CA MET A 452 -18.19 17.93 17.70
C MET A 452 -16.95 18.47 18.43
N ARG A 453 -17.11 19.25 19.50
CA ARG A 453 -15.97 19.70 20.34
C ARG A 453 -15.22 18.52 20.98
N ASN A 454 -15.88 17.40 21.15
CA ASN A 454 -15.29 16.17 21.67
C ASN A 454 -15.31 15.08 20.60
N ARG A 455 -14.21 14.99 19.84
CA ARG A 455 -13.98 14.00 18.79
C ARG A 455 -13.44 12.66 19.34
N ASN A 456 -13.64 12.37 20.63
CA ASN A 456 -13.27 11.08 21.20
C ASN A 456 -14.15 9.96 20.64
N TYR A 457 -13.51 8.96 20.05
CA TYR A 457 -14.14 7.80 19.44
C TYR A 457 -13.74 6.51 20.15
N VAL A 458 -14.56 5.48 19.97
CA VAL A 458 -14.27 4.11 20.39
C VAL A 458 -14.65 3.15 19.26
N LEU A 459 -13.72 2.29 18.87
CA LEU A 459 -13.98 1.13 18.02
C LEU A 459 -13.71 -0.15 18.81
N TRP A 460 -14.46 -1.20 18.50
CA TRP A 460 -14.21 -2.54 18.99
C TRP A 460 -13.92 -3.48 17.84
N PHE A 461 -12.78 -4.14 17.96
CA PHE A 461 -12.36 -5.22 17.09
C PHE A 461 -12.73 -6.55 17.70
N GLY A 462 -13.29 -7.45 16.90
CA GLY A 462 -13.71 -8.75 17.39
C GLY A 462 -14.08 -9.74 16.29
N PRO A 463 -14.43 -10.98 16.65
CA PRO A 463 -14.77 -12.02 15.70
C PRO A 463 -16.11 -11.77 14.96
N ASP A 464 -17.11 -11.21 15.64
CA ASP A 464 -18.49 -11.07 15.12
C ASP A 464 -19.24 -9.96 15.87
N GLU A 465 -19.98 -9.11 15.14
CA GLU A 465 -20.76 -7.99 15.70
C GLU A 465 -21.91 -8.47 16.60
N SER A 466 -22.54 -9.59 16.26
CA SER A 466 -23.62 -10.17 17.06
C SER A 466 -23.16 -10.60 18.45
N LEU A 467 -21.85 -10.85 18.60
CA LEU A 467 -21.19 -11.23 19.85
C LEU A 467 -20.60 -10.03 20.60
N LEU A 468 -20.86 -8.79 20.15
CA LEU A 468 -20.32 -7.59 20.76
C LEU A 468 -20.62 -7.56 22.27
N PRO A 469 -19.59 -7.43 23.13
CA PRO A 469 -19.76 -7.49 24.58
C PRO A 469 -20.60 -6.30 25.08
N GLN A 470 -21.30 -6.47 26.21
CA GLN A 470 -22.21 -5.45 26.73
C GLN A 470 -21.50 -4.10 26.95
N VAL A 471 -20.24 -4.11 27.42
CA VAL A 471 -19.44 -2.90 27.59
C VAL A 471 -19.28 -2.12 26.27
N ALA A 472 -19.05 -2.81 25.15
CA ALA A 472 -18.91 -2.17 23.85
C ALA A 472 -20.25 -1.63 23.31
N LYS A 473 -21.36 -2.33 23.61
CA LYS A 473 -22.73 -1.88 23.32
C LYS A 473 -23.08 -0.63 24.13
N ASP A 474 -22.73 -0.61 25.40
CA ASP A 474 -22.97 0.51 26.31
C ASP A 474 -22.14 1.75 25.92
N GLU A 475 -20.92 1.55 25.39
CA GLU A 475 -20.10 2.60 24.79
C GLU A 475 -20.63 3.07 23.42
N GLY A 476 -21.58 2.32 22.84
CA GLY A 476 -22.07 2.52 21.48
C GLY A 476 -20.94 2.51 20.45
N ALA A 477 -19.95 1.65 20.59
CA ALA A 477 -18.78 1.72 19.74
C ALA A 477 -19.02 1.25 18.30
N LEU A 478 -18.19 1.72 17.36
CA LEU A 478 -18.13 1.16 16.00
C LEU A 478 -17.50 -0.24 16.03
N PHE A 479 -18.07 -1.19 15.29
CA PHE A 479 -17.54 -2.55 15.20
C PHE A 479 -16.65 -2.78 13.97
N MET A 480 -15.52 -3.44 14.21
CA MET A 480 -14.52 -3.86 13.22
C MET A 480 -14.30 -5.37 13.31
N PRO A 481 -14.62 -6.17 12.28
CA PRO A 481 -14.34 -7.60 12.33
C PRO A 481 -12.83 -7.84 12.21
N TRP A 482 -12.31 -8.82 12.96
CA TRP A 482 -10.99 -9.36 12.69
C TRP A 482 -10.95 -10.06 11.32
N PRO A 483 -9.78 -10.07 10.64
CA PRO A 483 -9.66 -10.78 9.37
C PRO A 483 -9.86 -12.27 9.59
N ARG A 484 -10.60 -12.89 8.68
CA ARG A 484 -10.85 -14.34 8.63
C ARG A 484 -10.33 -14.90 7.32
N GLU A 485 -9.91 -16.16 7.34
CA GLU A 485 -9.59 -16.88 6.11
C GLU A 485 -10.84 -16.94 5.22
N GLN A 486 -10.67 -16.71 3.92
CA GLN A 486 -11.76 -16.93 2.96
C GLN A 486 -11.69 -18.39 2.52
N VAL A 487 -12.77 -19.12 2.74
CA VAL A 487 -12.90 -20.53 2.38
C VAL A 487 -14.03 -20.64 1.38
N GLU A 488 -13.72 -21.13 0.19
CA GLU A 488 -14.73 -21.48 -0.80
C GLU A 488 -15.45 -22.75 -0.32
N ASP A 489 -16.77 -22.67 -0.18
CA ASP A 489 -17.59 -23.83 0.20
C ASP A 489 -17.71 -24.83 -0.95
N GLU A 490 -18.38 -25.97 -0.70
CA GLU A 490 -18.57 -27.02 -1.71
C GLU A 490 -19.32 -26.54 -2.97
N ASN A 491 -20.01 -25.38 -2.91
CA ASN A 491 -20.76 -24.80 -4.02
C ASN A 491 -20.00 -23.69 -4.77
N GLY A 492 -18.76 -23.40 -4.38
CA GLY A 492 -18.01 -22.28 -4.95
C GLY A 492 -18.34 -20.93 -4.31
N THR A 493 -19.08 -20.91 -3.20
CA THR A 493 -19.44 -19.68 -2.48
C THR A 493 -18.34 -19.34 -1.49
N LEU A 494 -17.81 -18.12 -1.55
CA LEU A 494 -16.86 -17.64 -0.55
C LEU A 494 -17.55 -17.51 0.82
N THR A 495 -17.04 -18.24 1.81
CA THR A 495 -17.44 -18.16 3.21
C THR A 495 -16.27 -17.73 4.07
N PHE A 496 -16.53 -17.18 5.26
CA PHE A 496 -15.48 -16.81 6.20
C PHE A 496 -15.16 -17.99 7.14
N GLY A 497 -13.94 -18.47 7.07
CA GLY A 497 -13.38 -19.52 7.92
C GLY A 497 -12.81 -19.00 9.24
N ASP A 498 -11.70 -19.61 9.64
CA ASP A 498 -11.02 -19.33 10.91
C ASP A 498 -10.41 -17.92 10.91
N LEU A 499 -10.13 -17.39 12.10
CA LEU A 499 -9.39 -16.13 12.24
C LEU A 499 -7.99 -16.28 11.65
N VAL A 500 -7.53 -15.26 10.92
CA VAL A 500 -6.16 -15.29 10.40
C VAL A 500 -5.16 -15.38 11.57
N PRO A 501 -4.03 -16.08 11.42
CA PRO A 501 -3.10 -16.28 12.55
C PRO A 501 -2.49 -15.00 13.12
N TYR A 502 -2.35 -13.96 12.28
CA TYR A 502 -1.68 -12.71 12.63
C TYR A 502 -2.57 -11.50 12.33
N PRO A 503 -3.67 -11.33 13.08
CA PRO A 503 -4.49 -10.14 12.92
C PRO A 503 -3.72 -8.90 13.38
N GLY A 504 -4.16 -7.74 12.91
CA GLY A 504 -3.56 -6.46 13.26
C GLY A 504 -4.56 -5.34 13.10
N ILE A 505 -4.24 -4.22 13.74
CA ILE A 505 -4.95 -2.95 13.59
C ILE A 505 -3.99 -2.03 12.87
N LEU A 506 -4.44 -1.36 11.82
CA LEU A 506 -3.68 -0.34 11.12
C LEU A 506 -4.35 1.00 11.36
N TYR A 507 -3.59 2.01 11.75
CA TYR A 507 -4.02 3.39 11.72
C TYR A 507 -3.20 4.12 10.65
N ARG A 508 -3.88 4.87 9.78
CA ARG A 508 -3.28 5.57 8.64
C ARG A 508 -3.62 7.06 8.73
N GLU A 509 -2.62 7.89 8.47
CA GLU A 509 -2.76 9.33 8.23
C GLU A 509 -2.22 9.65 6.84
N ILE A 510 -2.84 10.59 6.14
CA ILE A 510 -2.35 11.11 4.86
C ILE A 510 -2.28 12.62 4.94
N LEU A 511 -1.12 13.17 4.57
CA LEU A 511 -0.83 14.60 4.52
C LEU A 511 -1.30 15.35 5.78
N SER A 512 -0.49 15.26 6.83
CA SER A 512 -0.60 16.18 7.97
C SER A 512 -0.35 17.63 7.55
N GLN A 513 -0.82 18.56 8.36
CA GLN A 513 -0.63 19.99 8.16
C GLN A 513 0.85 20.33 7.95
N GLY A 514 1.75 19.79 8.79
CA GLY A 514 3.19 19.96 8.65
C GLY A 514 3.82 19.36 7.38
N GLN A 515 3.13 18.46 6.66
CA GLN A 515 3.59 17.94 5.35
C GLN A 515 3.13 18.80 4.17
N THR A 516 2.23 19.76 4.40
CA THR A 516 1.66 20.62 3.34
C THR A 516 2.14 22.06 3.46
N LEU A 517 2.31 22.55 4.69
CA LEU A 517 2.82 23.87 5.00
C LEU A 517 4.33 23.74 5.18
N ASP A 518 5.08 24.00 4.12
CA ASP A 518 6.55 23.89 4.02
C ASP A 518 7.30 24.95 4.88
N ASP A 519 6.69 25.43 5.97
CA ASP A 519 7.20 26.49 6.82
C ASP A 519 7.92 25.91 8.05
N ASP A 520 9.18 26.31 8.22
CA ASP A 520 10.03 26.05 9.41
C ASP A 520 9.45 26.64 10.73
N GLU A 521 8.25 27.22 10.71
CA GLU A 521 7.54 27.75 11.87
C GLU A 521 6.84 26.62 12.66
N ARG A 522 7.26 26.47 13.90
CA ARG A 522 7.11 25.27 14.75
C ARG A 522 5.72 25.01 15.36
N ASP A 523 4.65 25.57 14.80
CA ASP A 523 3.33 25.57 15.45
C ASP A 523 2.24 24.75 14.71
N TYR A 524 2.58 24.03 13.64
CA TYR A 524 1.63 23.18 12.91
C TYR A 524 1.51 21.78 13.48
N GLU A 525 0.31 21.19 13.35
CA GLU A 525 0.10 19.78 13.71
C GLU A 525 0.95 18.88 12.80
N GLN A 526 1.87 18.19 13.45
CA GLN A 526 2.82 17.30 12.79
C GLN A 526 2.19 15.93 12.57
N GLY A 527 2.49 15.31 11.43
CA GLY A 527 2.14 13.90 11.21
C GLY A 527 2.82 13.02 12.24
N ILE A 528 2.29 11.83 12.46
CA ILE A 528 2.83 10.95 13.50
C ILE A 528 4.33 10.68 13.39
N THR A 529 4.81 10.48 12.18
CA THR A 529 6.22 10.19 11.91
C THR A 529 7.09 11.38 12.31
N ASP A 530 6.63 12.60 12.05
CA ASP A 530 7.31 13.84 12.43
C ASP A 530 7.33 14.03 13.96
N ILE A 531 6.21 13.80 14.64
CA ILE A 531 6.14 13.87 16.12
C ILE A 531 7.12 12.89 16.77
N VAL A 532 7.13 11.63 16.28
CA VAL A 532 8.04 10.60 16.79
C VAL A 532 9.48 11.01 16.53
N ARG A 533 9.79 11.46 15.30
CA ARG A 533 11.12 11.90 14.88
C ARG A 533 11.62 13.05 15.75
N ASP A 534 10.90 14.16 15.81
CA ASP A 534 11.31 15.40 16.46
C ASP A 534 11.53 15.23 17.96
N ARG A 535 10.67 14.43 18.61
CA ARG A 535 10.79 14.16 20.05
C ARG A 535 11.85 13.12 20.38
N CYS A 536 12.11 12.16 19.49
CA CYS A 536 13.27 11.28 19.61
C CYS A 536 14.58 12.09 19.57
N TYR A 537 14.67 13.12 18.73
CA TYR A 537 15.83 14.02 18.67
C TYR A 537 16.01 14.90 19.91
N GLY A 538 14.92 15.34 20.55
CA GLY A 538 14.96 16.22 21.74
C GLY A 538 15.60 15.61 23.00
N SER A 539 15.98 14.33 22.97
CA SER A 539 16.65 13.64 24.09
C SER A 539 18.20 13.70 23.99
N GLU A 540 18.76 14.90 24.17
CA GLU A 540 20.16 15.28 23.89
C GLU A 540 21.22 14.95 24.99
N PRO A 541 21.83 13.76 25.02
CA PRO A 541 23.31 13.84 24.92
C PRO A 541 23.95 12.74 24.05
N PHE A 542 23.24 11.66 23.78
CA PHE A 542 23.79 10.52 23.02
C PHE A 542 23.74 10.78 21.51
N TYR A 543 22.66 11.39 21.02
CA TYR A 543 22.42 11.60 19.59
C TYR A 543 23.27 12.68 18.97
N ASP A 544 23.63 13.69 19.75
CA ASP A 544 24.48 14.79 19.30
C ASP A 544 25.90 14.31 18.93
N LYS A 545 26.32 13.16 19.47
CA LYS A 545 27.55 12.45 19.10
C LYS A 545 27.38 11.64 17.80
N VAL A 546 26.30 10.88 17.68
CA VAL A 546 26.01 10.06 16.48
C VAL A 546 25.75 10.95 15.26
N ALA A 547 24.94 12.01 15.38
CA ALA A 547 24.66 12.96 14.31
C ALA A 547 25.92 13.72 13.83
N LYS A 548 26.87 14.01 14.73
CA LYS A 548 28.18 14.59 14.37
C LYS A 548 29.07 13.61 13.61
N GLU A 549 28.99 12.32 13.91
CA GLU A 549 29.72 11.26 13.20
C GLU A 549 29.11 10.97 11.81
N THR A 550 27.78 10.98 11.67
CA THR A 550 27.09 10.73 10.39
C THR A 550 27.16 11.90 9.41
N ARG A 551 27.24 13.16 9.89
CA ARG A 551 27.43 14.34 9.01
C ARG A 551 28.73 14.33 8.20
N GLN A 552 29.70 13.48 8.54
CA GLN A 552 30.96 13.36 7.79
C GLN A 552 30.87 12.43 6.56
N SER A 553 29.80 11.65 6.37
CA SER A 553 29.61 10.80 5.18
C SER A 553 28.70 11.45 4.13
N ARG A 554 29.17 12.51 3.48
CA ARG A 554 28.40 13.31 2.49
C ARG A 554 28.03 12.62 1.16
N ASN A 555 28.33 11.33 0.95
CA ASN A 555 28.18 10.67 -0.36
C ASN A 555 27.28 9.40 -0.36
N LEU A 556 26.45 9.18 0.65
CA LEU A 556 25.52 8.03 0.66
C LEU A 556 24.09 8.50 0.97
N ARG A 557 23.31 8.66 -0.12
CA ARG A 557 21.83 8.67 -0.25
C ARG A 557 20.99 9.61 0.66
N PRO A 558 19.79 10.02 0.22
CA PRO A 558 18.93 10.92 1.01
C PRO A 558 18.31 10.18 2.21
N TYR A 559 18.36 10.83 3.38
CA TYR A 559 17.53 10.62 4.57
C TYR A 559 17.55 9.24 5.28
N CYS A 560 18.57 9.01 6.11
CA CYS A 560 18.65 7.93 7.11
C CYS A 560 17.64 8.02 8.28
N TYR A 561 16.62 8.89 8.21
CA TYR A 561 15.71 9.16 9.34
C TYR A 561 14.30 8.60 9.17
N GLU A 562 13.90 8.25 7.94
CA GLU A 562 12.82 7.27 7.76
C GLU A 562 13.15 5.92 8.40
N GLU A 563 14.43 5.64 8.64
CA GLU A 563 14.94 4.37 9.15
C GLU A 563 15.25 4.39 10.66
N MET A 564 15.26 5.54 11.34
CA MET A 564 15.77 5.58 12.72
C MET A 564 14.89 4.81 13.71
N CYS A 565 13.58 4.76 13.56
CA CYS A 565 12.74 3.81 14.32
C CYS A 565 12.41 2.53 13.53
N CYS A 566 12.94 2.38 12.31
CA CYS A 566 12.45 1.45 11.29
C CYS A 566 13.54 0.62 10.59
N GLY A 567 14.81 0.71 11.02
CA GLY A 567 15.90 -0.16 10.56
C GLY A 567 15.95 -1.49 11.33
N ASP A 568 16.89 -2.38 11.01
CA ASP A 568 17.05 -3.66 11.72
C ASP A 568 17.59 -3.49 13.16
N SER A 569 18.01 -2.28 13.51
CA SER A 569 18.55 -1.93 14.83
C SER A 569 18.13 -0.52 15.26
N PRO A 570 16.83 -0.26 15.48
CA PRO A 570 16.40 1.07 15.91
C PRO A 570 16.96 1.34 17.33
N PRO A 571 17.27 2.60 17.68
CA PRO A 571 17.71 2.98 19.00
C PRO A 571 16.72 2.53 20.07
N GLU A 572 17.21 2.31 21.29
CA GLU A 572 16.41 1.76 22.38
C GLU A 572 15.19 2.64 22.73
N CYS A 573 15.27 3.97 22.55
CA CYS A 573 14.15 4.88 22.77
C CYS A 573 13.00 4.72 21.76
N CYS A 574 13.29 4.32 20.51
CA CYS A 574 12.29 3.93 19.51
C CYS A 574 11.65 2.57 19.83
N ARG A 575 12.26 1.77 20.72
CA ARG A 575 11.70 0.49 21.19
C ARG A 575 10.97 0.64 22.52
N GLU A 576 11.19 1.74 23.23
CA GLU A 576 10.65 1.95 24.56
C GLU A 576 9.17 2.38 24.49
N ARG A 577 8.27 1.39 24.46
CA ARG A 577 6.82 1.56 24.38
C ARG A 577 6.26 2.60 25.34
N ARG A 578 6.80 2.67 26.57
CA ARG A 578 6.38 3.68 27.55
C ARG A 578 6.76 5.09 27.12
N HIS A 579 7.94 5.27 26.52
CA HIS A 579 8.38 6.55 26.03
C HIS A 579 7.50 6.99 24.87
N ILE A 580 7.40 6.20 23.80
CA ILE A 580 6.50 6.46 22.66
C ILE A 580 5.10 6.78 23.18
N HIS A 581 4.45 5.86 23.90
CA HIS A 581 3.10 6.07 24.43
C HIS A 581 2.98 7.32 25.33
N SER A 582 3.91 7.58 26.26
CA SER A 582 3.83 8.76 27.14
C SER A 582 3.99 10.07 26.38
N THR A 583 4.84 10.07 25.37
CA THR A 583 5.16 11.22 24.53
C THR A 583 4.00 11.52 23.59
N MET A 584 3.26 10.49 23.20
CA MET A 584 2.27 10.51 22.13
C MET A 584 0.82 10.44 22.64
N LYS A 585 0.59 10.18 23.93
CA LYS A 585 -0.70 9.82 24.57
C LYS A 585 -1.96 10.61 24.15
N GLN A 586 -1.79 11.84 23.68
CA GLN A 586 -2.86 12.74 23.28
C GLN A 586 -3.28 12.58 21.80
N HIS A 587 -2.39 12.12 20.92
CA HIS A 587 -2.60 12.18 19.47
C HIS A 587 -2.88 10.82 18.81
N TYR A 588 -2.96 9.70 19.56
CA TYR A 588 -3.07 8.36 18.97
C TYR A 588 -4.17 7.48 19.54
N PRO A 589 -4.63 6.51 18.74
CA PRO A 589 -5.47 5.44 19.25
C PRO A 589 -4.73 4.65 20.35
N LYS A 590 -5.40 4.50 21.49
CA LYS A 590 -5.06 3.56 22.56
C LYS A 590 -5.71 2.23 22.26
N ILE A 591 -5.00 1.14 22.54
CA ILE A 591 -5.49 -0.21 22.27
C ILE A 591 -5.49 -1.02 23.56
N ASP A 592 -6.66 -1.47 23.98
CA ASP A 592 -6.81 -2.40 25.08
C ASP A 592 -7.26 -3.75 24.52
N TYR A 593 -6.54 -4.82 24.83
CA TYR A 593 -6.90 -6.17 24.39
C TYR A 593 -7.61 -6.92 25.51
N TYR A 594 -8.59 -7.72 25.12
CA TYR A 594 -9.38 -8.50 26.04
C TYR A 594 -9.61 -9.91 25.49
N PHE A 595 -9.84 -10.84 26.41
CA PHE A 595 -10.37 -12.16 26.12
C PHE A 595 -11.70 -12.35 26.84
N VAL A 596 -12.57 -13.15 26.24
CA VAL A 596 -13.80 -13.61 26.90
C VAL A 596 -13.49 -14.90 27.65
N ASN A 597 -13.76 -14.93 28.96
CA ASN A 597 -13.60 -16.13 29.80
C ASN A 597 -14.83 -17.07 29.74
N GLU A 598 -14.80 -18.21 30.44
CA GLU A 598 -15.93 -19.18 30.51
C GLU A 598 -17.27 -18.55 30.91
N ASP A 599 -17.22 -17.52 31.76
CA ASP A 599 -18.41 -16.82 32.26
C ASP A 599 -18.94 -15.76 31.30
N GLY A 600 -18.34 -15.60 30.12
CA GLY A 600 -18.67 -14.55 29.16
C GLY A 600 -18.19 -13.15 29.55
N LYS A 601 -17.27 -13.05 30.54
CA LYS A 601 -16.72 -11.77 31.00
C LYS A 601 -15.44 -11.41 30.26
N MET A 602 -15.31 -10.12 29.96
CA MET A 602 -14.08 -9.55 29.39
C MET A 602 -12.99 -9.48 30.45
N VAL A 603 -11.82 -10.04 30.15
CA VAL A 603 -10.61 -10.00 30.97
C VAL A 603 -9.49 -9.36 30.15
N GLU A 604 -8.79 -8.36 30.70
CA GLU A 604 -7.70 -7.68 30.00
C GLU A 604 -6.54 -8.66 29.71
N ALA A 605 -6.08 -8.69 28.45
CA ALA A 605 -5.03 -9.59 27.99
C ALA A 605 -3.68 -9.38 28.71
N GLY A 606 -3.40 -8.14 29.14
CA GLY A 606 -2.19 -7.77 29.87
C GLY A 606 -2.07 -8.39 31.27
N ASP A 607 -3.21 -8.72 31.88
CA ASP A 607 -3.27 -9.26 33.25
C ASP A 607 -3.07 -10.78 33.33
N MET A 608 -2.97 -11.48 32.19
CA MET A 608 -2.60 -12.90 32.16
C MET A 608 -1.09 -13.16 32.40
N GLY A 609 -0.41 -12.20 33.04
CA GLY A 609 0.99 -12.28 33.44
C GLY A 609 1.24 -13.43 34.40
N GLY A 610 1.82 -14.53 33.91
CA GLY A 610 2.45 -15.51 34.80
C GLY A 610 2.89 -16.85 34.20
N GLY A 611 2.31 -17.33 33.08
CA GLY A 611 2.47 -18.76 32.71
C GLY A 611 3.02 -19.07 31.32
N PHE A 612 2.81 -18.22 30.32
CA PHE A 612 3.15 -18.55 28.94
C PHE A 612 4.49 -17.92 28.55
N ALA A 613 5.58 -18.60 28.91
CA ALA A 613 6.86 -18.41 28.25
C ALA A 613 6.72 -18.95 26.81
N VAL A 614 6.87 -18.07 25.82
CA VAL A 614 6.96 -18.42 24.40
C VAL A 614 8.36 -18.92 24.08
#